data_AF-X0YVU8-F1
#
_entry.id   AF-X0YVU8-F1
#
_cell.length_a   1.000
_cell.length_b   1.000
_cell.length_c   1.000
_cell.angle_alpha   90.00
_cell.angle_beta   90.00
_cell.angle_gamma   90.00
#
_symmetry.space_group_name_H-M   'P 1'
#
loop_
_entity.id
_entity.type
_entity.pdbx_description
1 polymer ?
#
loop_
_entity_poly.entity_id
_entity_poly.type
_entity_poly.pdbx_seq_one_letter_code
_entity_poly.pdbx_strand_id
1 'polypeptide(L)'
;MGMAVAREDVELRRADQILNTELLEYDTQTEVVTMPGKVSYEDSVMYINGTSAQYSFLEESGSFTDVDYGLVGSSARGTATEVTLEAGDHSILHHLQFTTCPGETPEWLLRAKELDLDFEEGVGTVKGAQLRFFDIPFLYLPYMTFPIDDRRKSG
;
A
#
# COMPACT_ATOMS: atom_id res chain seq x y z
N MET A 1 15.91 7.06 -28.18
CA MET A 1 15.36 6.54 -26.90
C MET A 1 14.36 7.57 -26.43
N GLY A 2 13.09 7.17 -26.30
CA GLY A 2 12.01 8.07 -25.95
C GLY A 2 11.78 8.03 -24.45
N MET A 3 12.02 9.15 -23.78
CA MET A 3 11.46 9.40 -22.45
C MET A 3 10.41 10.49 -22.61
N ALA A 4 9.21 10.23 -22.12
CA ALA A 4 8.20 11.26 -21.92
C ALA A 4 8.28 11.72 -20.47
N VAL A 5 8.23 13.03 -20.24
CA VAL A 5 8.31 13.61 -18.90
C VAL A 5 7.17 14.60 -18.73
N ALA A 6 6.38 14.41 -17.68
CA ALA A 6 5.37 15.35 -17.22
C ALA A 6 5.82 15.97 -15.89
N ARG A 7 5.59 17.26 -15.71
CA ARG A 7 5.98 18.04 -14.53
C ARG A 7 4.86 18.98 -14.15
N GLU A 8 4.88 19.43 -12.90
CA GLU A 8 3.99 20.44 -12.32
C GLU A 8 2.53 19.96 -12.28
N ASP A 9 2.10 19.46 -11.12
CA ASP A 9 0.74 18.96 -10.85
C ASP A 9 0.27 17.88 -11.86
N VAL A 10 1.01 16.76 -11.91
CA VAL A 10 0.66 15.61 -12.75
C VAL A 10 -0.46 14.81 -12.08
N GLU A 11 -1.61 14.73 -12.74
CA GLU A 11 -2.75 13.90 -12.34
C GLU A 11 -2.98 12.78 -13.37
N LEU A 12 -3.02 11.55 -12.88
CA LEU A 12 -3.45 10.36 -13.60
C LEU A 12 -4.81 9.94 -13.04
N ARG A 13 -5.80 9.73 -13.91
CA ARG A 13 -7.13 9.29 -13.50
C ARG A 13 -7.59 8.10 -14.33
N ARG A 14 -8.04 7.04 -13.64
CA ARG A 14 -8.63 5.84 -14.25
C ARG A 14 -9.84 5.41 -13.42
N ALA A 15 -11.03 5.49 -14.00
CA ALA A 15 -12.28 5.26 -13.27
C ALA A 15 -12.36 6.13 -11.98
N ASP A 16 -12.43 5.52 -10.80
CA ASP A 16 -12.40 6.17 -9.49
C ASP A 16 -10.98 6.35 -8.92
N GLN A 17 -9.96 5.80 -9.57
CA GLN A 17 -8.57 5.91 -9.15
C GLN A 17 -7.99 7.27 -9.58
N ILE A 18 -7.39 7.98 -8.64
CA ILE A 18 -6.67 9.23 -8.85
C ILE A 18 -5.27 9.08 -8.29
N LEU A 19 -4.26 9.38 -9.11
CA LEU A 19 -2.87 9.46 -8.69
C LEU A 19 -2.31 10.85 -9.00
N ASN A 20 -1.71 11.50 -8.02
CA ASN A 20 -1.05 12.79 -8.17
C ASN A 20 0.43 12.72 -7.84
N THR A 21 1.25 13.44 -8.60
CA THR A 21 2.68 13.64 -8.33
C THR A 21 3.20 14.93 -8.97
N GLU A 22 4.37 15.40 -8.54
CA GLU A 22 5.03 16.59 -9.09
C GLU A 22 5.79 16.29 -10.39
N LEU A 23 6.26 15.05 -10.56
CA LEU A 23 7.11 14.62 -11.67
C LEU A 23 6.78 13.17 -12.03
N LEU A 24 6.48 12.94 -13.30
CA LEU A 24 6.27 11.62 -13.87
C LEU A 24 7.19 11.44 -15.06
N GLU A 25 7.99 10.39 -15.03
CA GLU A 25 8.91 10.00 -16.09
C GLU A 25 8.44 8.66 -16.67
N TYR A 26 8.18 8.63 -17.97
CA TYR A 26 7.75 7.43 -18.67
C TYR A 26 8.78 7.02 -19.72
N ASP A 27 9.35 5.84 -19.55
CA ASP A 27 10.25 5.22 -20.52
C ASP A 27 9.42 4.41 -21.52
N THR A 28 9.40 4.85 -22.79
CA THR A 28 8.53 4.24 -23.81
C THR A 28 9.06 2.90 -24.35
N GLN A 29 10.25 2.45 -23.93
CA GLN A 29 10.82 1.17 -24.36
C GLN A 29 10.57 0.07 -23.33
N THR A 30 10.69 0.44 -22.05
CA THR A 30 10.45 -0.47 -20.93
C THR A 30 9.01 -0.39 -20.41
N GLU A 31 8.25 0.61 -20.84
CA GLU A 31 6.91 0.95 -20.35
C GLU A 31 6.87 1.11 -18.83
N VAL A 32 7.94 1.67 -18.28
CA VAL A 32 8.07 1.98 -16.85
C VAL A 32 7.75 3.43 -16.61
N VAL A 33 6.89 3.68 -15.62
CA VAL A 33 6.59 4.99 -15.04
C VAL A 33 7.35 5.12 -13.73
N THR A 34 8.12 6.20 -13.59
CA THR A 34 8.82 6.56 -12.35
C THR A 34 8.32 7.90 -11.86
N MET A 35 8.04 7.98 -10.56
CA MET A 35 7.54 9.16 -9.87
C MET A 35 8.50 9.46 -8.71
N PRO A 36 9.62 10.16 -8.98
CA PRO A 36 10.72 10.32 -8.03
C PRO A 36 10.46 11.48 -7.05
N GLY A 37 9.32 11.43 -6.38
CA GLY A 37 8.88 12.42 -5.42
C GLY A 37 7.54 12.04 -4.81
N LYS A 38 6.96 12.96 -4.04
CA LYS A 38 5.68 12.72 -3.37
C LYS A 38 4.64 12.22 -4.37
N VAL A 39 3.99 11.13 -4.00
CA VAL A 39 2.91 10.51 -4.76
C VAL A 39 1.74 10.30 -3.83
N SER A 40 0.55 10.71 -4.27
CA SER A 40 -0.69 10.39 -3.57
C SER A 40 -1.57 9.58 -4.51
N TYR A 41 -2.08 8.46 -4.04
CA TYR A 41 -3.09 7.65 -4.71
C TYR A 41 -4.35 7.60 -3.84
N GLU A 42 -5.51 7.68 -4.47
CA GLU A 42 -6.79 7.45 -3.82
C GLU A 42 -7.78 6.77 -4.77
N ASP A 43 -8.65 5.94 -4.20
CA ASP A 43 -9.83 5.38 -4.85
C ASP A 43 -11.01 5.33 -3.86
N SER A 44 -12.09 4.63 -4.21
CA SER A 44 -13.26 4.50 -3.35
C SER A 44 -13.04 3.70 -2.05
N VAL A 45 -11.94 2.97 -1.93
CA VAL A 45 -11.63 2.03 -0.84
C VAL A 45 -10.48 2.53 0.03
N MET A 46 -9.44 3.13 -0.54
CA MET A 46 -8.23 3.47 0.18
C MET A 46 -7.52 4.73 -0.34
N TYR A 47 -6.62 5.25 0.48
CA TYR A 47 -5.64 6.25 0.08
C TYR A 47 -4.23 5.78 0.47
N ILE A 48 -3.24 6.23 -0.31
CA ILE A 48 -1.81 5.97 -0.16
C ILE A 48 -1.08 7.28 -0.40
N ASN A 49 -0.16 7.65 0.48
CA ASN A 49 0.81 8.71 0.24
C ASN A 49 2.20 8.11 0.38
N GLY A 50 3.05 8.27 -0.65
CA GLY A 50 4.42 7.76 -0.68
C GLY A 50 5.42 8.86 -1.01
N THR A 51 6.70 8.56 -0.75
CA THR A 51 7.82 9.46 -1.09
C THR A 51 8.35 9.26 -2.51
N SER A 52 8.06 8.11 -3.11
CA SER A 52 8.26 7.79 -4.52
C SER A 52 7.41 6.59 -4.93
N ALA A 53 7.18 6.44 -6.23
CA ALA A 53 6.60 5.23 -6.80
C ALA A 53 7.18 4.86 -8.15
N GLN A 54 7.05 3.59 -8.50
CA GLN A 54 7.35 3.05 -9.82
C GLN A 54 6.24 2.09 -10.25
N TYR A 55 5.96 2.02 -11.55
CA TYR A 55 5.02 1.07 -12.12
C TYR A 55 5.49 0.59 -13.49
N SER A 56 5.41 -0.70 -13.75
CA SER A 56 5.68 -1.34 -15.04
C SER A 56 4.36 -1.77 -15.67
N PHE A 57 4.02 -1.21 -16.83
CA PHE A 57 2.81 -1.63 -17.56
C PHE A 57 2.94 -3.03 -18.17
N LEU A 58 4.16 -3.45 -18.50
CA LEU A 58 4.41 -4.78 -19.08
C LEU A 58 4.28 -5.91 -18.06
N GLU A 59 4.71 -5.67 -16.82
CA GLU A 59 4.68 -6.66 -15.74
C GLU A 59 3.44 -6.52 -14.85
N GLU A 60 2.66 -5.46 -15.05
CA GLU A 60 1.56 -5.06 -14.17
C GLU A 60 1.97 -4.99 -12.70
N SER A 61 3.23 -4.60 -12.47
CA SER A 61 3.89 -4.57 -11.17
C SER A 61 4.27 -3.13 -10.79
N GLY A 62 4.36 -2.85 -9.50
CA GLY A 62 4.76 -1.53 -9.04
C GLY A 62 5.21 -1.51 -7.60
N SER A 63 5.74 -0.36 -7.18
CA SER A 63 6.15 -0.15 -5.80
C SER A 63 5.91 1.29 -5.35
N PHE A 64 5.66 1.44 -4.06
CA PHE A 64 5.62 2.70 -3.33
C PHE A 64 6.61 2.64 -2.17
N THR A 65 7.32 3.73 -1.91
CA THR A 65 8.33 3.82 -0.84
C THR A 65 7.88 4.77 0.25
N ASP A 66 8.11 4.39 1.51
CA ASP A 66 7.76 5.15 2.72
C ASP A 66 6.31 5.67 2.66
N VAL A 67 5.40 4.74 2.92
CA VAL A 67 3.98 4.89 2.67
C VAL A 67 3.22 5.18 3.95
N ASP A 68 2.33 6.18 3.91
CA ASP A 68 1.19 6.35 4.80
C ASP A 68 -0.08 5.92 4.06
N TYR A 69 -0.90 5.05 4.66
CA TYR A 69 -2.11 4.54 4.03
C TYR A 69 -3.31 4.56 4.97
N GLY A 70 -4.51 4.47 4.40
CA GLY A 70 -5.74 4.28 5.16
C GLY A 70 -6.92 3.84 4.30
N LEU A 71 -7.95 3.30 4.96
CA LEU A 71 -9.16 2.83 4.30
C LEU A 71 -10.26 3.90 4.41
N VAL A 72 -10.83 4.26 3.26
CA VAL A 72 -11.91 5.24 3.11
C VAL A 72 -13.13 4.77 3.91
N GLY A 73 -13.76 5.70 4.63
CA GLY A 73 -14.95 5.42 5.44
C GLY A 73 -14.69 4.67 6.75
N SER A 74 -13.42 4.44 7.12
CA SER A 74 -13.02 3.81 8.39
C SER A 74 -11.94 4.64 9.10
N SER A 75 -11.63 4.28 10.35
CA SER A 75 -10.46 4.83 11.05
C SER A 75 -9.18 4.02 10.83
N ALA A 76 -9.24 2.98 10.00
CA ALA A 76 -8.12 2.09 9.74
C ALA A 76 -7.04 2.81 8.92
N ARG A 77 -5.83 2.83 9.47
CA ARG A 77 -4.67 3.52 8.87
C ARG A 77 -3.37 2.86 9.30
N GLY A 78 -2.31 3.21 8.60
CA GLY A 78 -1.01 2.61 8.85
C GLY A 78 0.11 3.26 8.08
N THR A 79 1.30 2.70 8.28
CA THR A 79 2.50 3.06 7.52
C THR A 79 3.22 1.80 7.05
N ALA A 80 4.01 1.88 5.99
CA ALA A 80 4.89 0.79 5.55
C ALA A 80 6.16 1.39 4.94
N THR A 81 7.30 0.69 5.02
CA THR A 81 8.53 1.18 4.37
C THR A 81 8.49 0.96 2.86
N GLU A 82 7.77 -0.07 2.43
CA GLU A 82 7.60 -0.42 1.02
C GLU A 82 6.27 -1.13 0.85
N VAL A 83 5.60 -0.84 -0.27
CA VAL A 83 4.42 -1.55 -0.75
C VAL A 83 4.68 -1.94 -2.18
N THR A 84 4.61 -3.22 -2.51
CA THR A 84 4.68 -3.72 -3.89
C THR A 84 3.31 -4.20 -4.35
N LEU A 85 3.09 -4.08 -5.66
CA LEU A 85 1.99 -4.72 -6.38
C LEU A 85 2.63 -5.66 -7.38
N GLU A 86 2.14 -6.89 -7.46
CA GLU A 86 2.63 -7.92 -8.37
C GLU A 86 1.44 -8.41 -9.19
N ALA A 87 1.55 -8.36 -10.52
CA ALA A 87 0.56 -8.86 -11.48
C ALA A 87 -0.91 -8.38 -11.27
N GLY A 88 -1.11 -7.31 -10.51
CA GLY A 88 -2.43 -6.72 -10.22
C GLY A 88 -3.30 -7.48 -9.21
N ASP A 89 -2.90 -8.65 -8.73
CA ASP A 89 -3.67 -9.51 -7.82
C ASP A 89 -2.97 -9.81 -6.49
N HIS A 90 -1.72 -9.37 -6.34
CA HIS A 90 -0.96 -9.54 -5.12
C HIS A 90 -0.37 -8.20 -4.65
N SER A 91 -0.42 -7.95 -3.34
CA SER A 91 0.26 -6.81 -2.74
C SER A 91 1.04 -7.20 -1.49
N ILE A 92 2.29 -6.74 -1.40
CA ILE A 92 3.17 -7.02 -0.26
C ILE A 92 3.57 -5.70 0.39
N LEU A 93 3.32 -5.59 1.69
CA LEU A 93 3.75 -4.46 2.52
C LEU A 93 4.87 -4.91 3.44
N HIS A 94 5.96 -4.15 3.48
CA HIS A 94 7.11 -4.43 4.34
C HIS A 94 7.21 -3.44 5.51
N HIS A 95 7.59 -3.97 6.67
CA HIS A 95 7.76 -3.23 7.94
C HIS A 95 6.58 -2.31 8.27
N LEU A 96 5.37 -2.88 8.20
CA LEU A 96 4.14 -2.12 8.34
C LEU A 96 3.71 -1.88 9.79
N GLN A 97 2.92 -0.82 9.95
CA GLN A 97 2.19 -0.47 11.15
C GLN A 97 0.71 -0.32 10.83
N PHE A 98 -0.17 -0.70 11.75
CA PHE A 98 -1.61 -0.58 11.59
C PHE A 98 -2.29 -0.22 12.91
N THR A 99 -3.27 0.69 12.84
CA THR A 99 -4.14 1.05 13.97
C THR A 99 -5.49 1.55 13.48
N THR A 100 -6.52 1.45 14.33
CA THR A 100 -7.80 2.15 14.14
C THR A 100 -8.00 3.29 15.16
N CYS A 101 -7.03 3.51 16.06
CA CYS A 101 -7.07 4.61 17.00
C CYS A 101 -6.88 5.95 16.28
N PRO A 102 -7.55 7.02 16.73
CA PRO A 102 -7.25 8.38 16.27
C PRO A 102 -5.94 8.92 16.87
N GLY A 103 -5.40 9.98 16.28
CA GLY A 103 -4.29 10.76 16.83
C GLY A 103 -2.89 10.18 16.60
N GLU A 104 -1.85 10.97 16.87
CA GLU A 104 -0.45 10.56 16.65
C GLU A 104 0.05 9.51 17.65
N THR A 105 -0.60 9.40 18.81
CA THR A 105 -0.26 8.46 19.88
C THR A 105 -1.39 7.44 20.06
N PRO A 106 -1.46 6.38 19.23
CA PRO A 106 -2.52 5.40 19.32
C PRO A 106 -2.37 4.56 20.60
N GLU A 107 -3.48 4.26 21.26
CA GLU A 107 -3.50 3.38 22.45
C GLU A 107 -3.05 1.96 22.10
N TRP A 108 -3.28 1.52 20.86
CA TRP A 108 -2.80 0.26 20.35
C TRP A 108 -2.24 0.37 18.93
N LEU A 109 -1.23 -0.44 18.64
CA LEU A 109 -0.55 -0.48 17.36
C LEU A 109 -0.16 -1.92 17.04
N LEU A 110 -0.50 -2.39 15.84
CA LEU A 110 0.06 -3.59 15.28
C LEU A 110 1.28 -3.22 14.45
N ARG A 111 2.43 -3.85 14.72
CA ARG A 111 3.62 -3.80 13.86
C ARG A 111 3.85 -5.16 13.25
N ALA A 112 4.18 -5.25 11.98
CA ALA A 112 4.50 -6.51 11.33
C ALA A 112 5.69 -6.36 10.40
N LYS A 113 6.35 -7.49 10.11
CA LYS A 113 7.48 -7.50 9.16
C LYS A 113 6.98 -7.49 7.72
N GLU A 114 5.90 -8.21 7.47
CA GLU A 114 5.34 -8.41 6.14
C GLU A 114 3.84 -8.62 6.26
N LEU A 115 3.10 -8.00 5.35
CA LEU A 115 1.71 -8.31 5.06
C LEU A 115 1.62 -8.61 3.57
N ASP A 116 1.14 -9.79 3.25
CA ASP A 116 0.92 -10.31 1.91
C ASP A 116 -0.61 -10.37 1.72
N LEU A 117 -1.10 -9.78 0.63
CA LEU A 117 -2.50 -9.68 0.28
C LEU A 117 -2.71 -10.36 -1.07
N ASP A 118 -3.34 -11.53 -1.02
CA ASP A 118 -3.73 -12.30 -2.20
C ASP A 118 -5.20 -12.03 -2.50
N PHE A 119 -5.44 -11.19 -3.51
CA PHE A 119 -6.78 -10.83 -3.96
C PHE A 119 -7.42 -11.93 -4.81
N GLU A 120 -6.62 -12.78 -5.45
CA GLU A 120 -7.13 -13.95 -6.19
C GLU A 120 -7.74 -14.97 -5.22
N GLU A 121 -7.10 -15.24 -4.09
CA GLU A 121 -7.57 -16.18 -3.06
C GLU A 121 -8.44 -15.52 -1.97
N GLY A 122 -8.42 -14.18 -1.88
CA GLY A 122 -9.14 -13.42 -0.86
C GLY A 122 -8.54 -13.62 0.54
N VAL A 123 -7.21 -13.75 0.62
CA VAL A 123 -6.49 -14.03 1.87
C VAL A 123 -5.41 -12.99 2.13
N GLY A 124 -5.41 -12.44 3.35
CA GLY A 124 -4.30 -11.70 3.90
C GLY A 124 -3.43 -12.59 4.78
N THR A 125 -2.12 -12.49 4.64
CA THR A 125 -1.11 -13.20 5.42
C THR A 125 -0.19 -12.21 6.11
N VAL A 126 -0.17 -12.19 7.44
CA VAL A 126 0.73 -11.33 8.21
C VAL A 126 1.84 -12.14 8.89
N LYS A 127 3.09 -11.68 8.78
CA LYS A 127 4.27 -12.34 9.35
C LYS A 127 4.98 -11.45 10.37
N GLY A 128 5.38 -12.07 11.48
CA GLY A 128 6.12 -11.39 12.56
C GLY A 128 5.33 -10.23 13.18
N ALA A 129 4.03 -10.38 13.34
CA ALA A 129 3.17 -9.36 13.92
C ALA A 129 3.37 -9.25 15.44
N GLN A 130 3.38 -8.02 15.93
CA GLN A 130 3.45 -7.66 17.33
C GLN A 130 2.36 -6.64 17.62
N LEU A 131 1.40 -7.00 18.47
CA LEU A 131 0.42 -6.08 19.01
C LEU A 131 1.01 -5.39 20.25
N ARG A 132 1.02 -4.05 20.21
CA ARG A 132 1.48 -3.19 21.30
C ARG A 132 0.29 -2.41 21.85
N PHE A 133 0.24 -2.26 23.17
CA PHE A 133 -0.64 -1.30 23.84
C PHE A 133 0.25 -0.20 24.42
N PHE A 134 0.10 1.03 23.93
CA PHE A 134 1.14 2.06 24.00
C PHE A 134 2.51 1.48 23.58
N ASP A 135 3.50 1.54 24.46
CA ASP A 135 4.84 0.99 24.21
C ASP A 135 5.06 -0.44 24.71
N ILE A 136 4.04 -1.07 25.30
CA ILE A 136 4.16 -2.41 25.88
C ILE A 136 3.76 -3.46 24.85
N PRO A 137 4.67 -4.35 24.40
CA PRO A 137 4.30 -5.47 23.53
C PRO A 137 3.48 -6.49 24.34
N PHE A 138 2.28 -6.81 23.86
CA PHE A 138 1.35 -7.69 24.56
C PHE A 138 1.19 -9.06 23.90
N LEU A 139 1.19 -9.10 22.57
CA LEU A 139 1.02 -10.34 21.81
C LEU A 139 1.97 -10.38 20.62
N TYR A 140 2.68 -11.49 20.45
CA TYR A 140 3.47 -11.78 19.27
C TYR A 140 2.83 -12.92 18.49
N LEU A 141 2.66 -12.71 17.18
CA LEU A 141 2.10 -13.67 16.25
C LEU A 141 3.14 -13.89 15.14
N PRO A 142 3.82 -15.05 15.10
CA PRO A 142 4.82 -15.30 14.07
C PRO A 142 4.21 -15.32 12.67
N TYR A 143 2.97 -15.80 12.57
CA TYR A 143 2.22 -15.96 11.33
C TYR A 143 0.71 -15.98 11.64
N MET A 144 -0.09 -15.26 10.86
CA MET A 144 -1.56 -15.27 10.92
C MET A 144 -2.14 -15.02 9.53
N THR A 145 -3.27 -15.67 9.22
CA THR A 145 -4.04 -15.40 8.00
C THR A 145 -5.45 -14.92 8.34
N PHE A 146 -6.02 -14.11 7.46
CA PHE A 146 -7.37 -13.55 7.60
C PHE A 146 -8.02 -13.37 6.22
N PRO A 147 -9.36 -13.47 6.12
CA PRO A 147 -10.05 -13.13 4.87
C PRO A 147 -10.00 -11.62 4.61
N ILE A 148 -9.83 -11.23 3.35
CA ILE A 148 -9.79 -9.80 2.92
C ILE A 148 -10.98 -9.39 2.05
N ASP A 149 -11.88 -10.33 1.75
CA ASP A 149 -13.16 -10.03 1.11
C ASP A 149 -14.29 -10.91 1.68
N ASP A 150 -15.51 -10.66 1.19
CA ASP A 150 -16.73 -11.32 1.65
C ASP A 150 -16.89 -12.77 1.16
N ARG A 151 -15.88 -13.38 0.53
CA ARG A 151 -15.93 -14.79 0.15
C ARG A 151 -15.92 -15.67 1.41
N ARG A 152 -17.10 -16.13 1.81
CA ARG A 152 -17.32 -16.98 3.00
C ARG A 152 -16.36 -18.19 3.00
N LYS A 153 -15.49 -18.32 4.01
CA LYS A 153 -14.68 -19.52 4.23
C LYS A 153 -15.40 -20.66 4.97
N SER A 154 -16.58 -20.43 5.54
CA SER A 154 -17.46 -21.52 6.01
C SER A 154 -18.90 -21.03 6.23
N GLY A 155 -19.84 -21.95 5.99
CA GLY A 155 -21.17 -21.95 6.58
C GLY A 155 -21.26 -23.01 7.66
#